data_AF-A0A931CDP0-F1
#
_entry.id   AF-A0A931CDP0-F1
#
_cell.length_a   1.000
_cell.length_b   1.000
_cell.length_c   1.000
_cell.angle_alpha   90.00
_cell.angle_beta   90.00
_cell.angle_gamma   90.00
#
_symmetry.space_group_name_H-M   'P 1'
#
loop_
_entity.id
_entity.type
_entity.pdbx_description
1 polymer ?
#
loop_
_entity_poly.entity_id
_entity_poly.type
_entity_poly.pdbx_seq_one_letter_code
_entity_poly.pdbx_strand_id
1 'polypeptide(L)'
;MSDYRVLPVEPSLRGPSGEGHQIQLDGIVERVTLFHGRADEEFDWHVYLRLPNATADRLQRFLRQNGIRVAAEHVARPYCELMLVDDRHKRGITWPPWQASWQWRYDSADLTAALRLSGGDHPAYDLGRPVANEPGENRDLSTASRLARDRGRIAMQGLLVLDTAHDTLEIHPPDSLAFAMDTDGRTLSARPGEAGWPDRTVRWRVAWFANSGRHRVSAETPLQQQRTTAWYLDPPTPAPTLPHLDVSTEAVRLWDSKAGEWYDRRGVAELEAARFAADPRDGQRRLLVSATMQVPGNRGGLVVRDYLIRRRPPVVKPI
;
A
#
# COMPACT_ATOMS: atom_id res chain seq x y z
N MET A 1 -19.28 -18.25 0.28
CA MET A 1 -18.43 -17.58 -0.73
C MET A 1 -18.56 -16.10 -0.45
N SER A 2 -17.48 -15.40 -0.11
CA SER A 2 -17.51 -13.93 -0.10
C SER A 2 -17.60 -13.45 -1.55
N ASP A 3 -18.58 -12.60 -1.82
CA ASP A 3 -18.78 -11.97 -3.12
C ASP A 3 -18.27 -10.53 -3.00
N TYR A 4 -17.15 -10.23 -3.64
CA TYR A 4 -16.56 -8.90 -3.64
C TYR A 4 -17.19 -8.10 -4.77
N ARG A 5 -17.96 -7.07 -4.41
CA ARG A 5 -18.58 -6.19 -5.39
C ARG A 5 -17.75 -4.94 -5.60
N VAL A 6 -17.26 -4.71 -6.83
CA VAL A 6 -16.61 -3.44 -7.20
C VAL A 6 -17.60 -2.29 -7.08
N LEU A 7 -17.17 -1.21 -6.44
CA LEU A 7 -17.98 -0.04 -6.17
C LEU A 7 -17.59 1.15 -7.07
N PRO A 8 -18.53 2.06 -7.37
CA PRO A 8 -18.19 3.30 -8.03
C PRO A 8 -17.26 4.15 -7.16
N VAL A 9 -16.38 4.92 -7.79
CA VAL A 9 -15.43 5.80 -7.11
C VAL A 9 -15.92 7.25 -7.14
N GLU A 10 -15.97 7.86 -5.95
CA GLU A 10 -16.30 9.28 -5.77
C GLU A 10 -15.28 10.14 -6.53
N PRO A 11 -15.70 11.07 -7.41
CA PRO A 11 -14.80 11.78 -8.31
C PRO A 11 -13.65 12.53 -7.63
N SER A 12 -13.88 13.15 -6.47
CA SER A 12 -12.85 13.88 -5.72
C SER A 12 -11.86 12.97 -4.98
N LEU A 13 -12.18 11.68 -4.84
CA LEU A 13 -11.34 10.65 -4.24
C LEU A 13 -10.67 9.77 -5.29
N ARG A 14 -10.75 10.07 -6.58
CA ARG A 14 -10.05 9.30 -7.61
C ARG A 14 -8.54 9.48 -7.51
N GLY A 15 -7.81 8.41 -7.84
CA GLY A 15 -6.37 8.46 -8.04
C GLY A 15 -5.99 9.43 -9.16
N PRO A 16 -4.82 10.08 -9.08
CA PRO A 16 -4.39 11.07 -10.07
C PRO A 16 -3.84 10.43 -11.35
N SER A 17 -3.85 9.09 -11.46
CA SER A 17 -3.52 8.31 -12.67
C SER A 17 -4.52 8.53 -13.82
N GLY A 18 -5.74 8.99 -13.52
CA GLY A 18 -6.83 9.10 -14.48
C GLY A 18 -7.64 7.82 -14.65
N GLU A 19 -7.29 6.72 -13.97
CA GLU A 19 -8.05 5.47 -13.99
C GLU A 19 -9.34 5.62 -13.18
N GLY A 20 -10.50 5.57 -13.85
CA GLY A 20 -11.80 5.88 -13.22
C GLY A 20 -12.26 4.93 -12.11
N HIS A 21 -11.64 3.75 -12.01
CA HIS A 21 -11.92 2.73 -11.00
C HIS A 21 -10.96 2.78 -9.79
N GLN A 22 -9.90 3.60 -9.87
CA GLN A 22 -8.89 3.70 -8.83
C GLN A 22 -9.29 4.77 -7.81
N ILE A 23 -9.62 4.34 -6.59
CA ILE A 23 -9.80 5.25 -5.46
C ILE A 23 -8.45 5.58 -4.84
N GLN A 24 -8.27 6.78 -4.31
CA GLN A 24 -7.20 7.17 -3.42
C GLN A 24 -7.77 7.54 -2.04
N LEU A 25 -7.42 6.78 -1.01
CA LEU A 25 -7.78 7.08 0.38
C LEU A 25 -6.53 7.41 1.19
N ASP A 26 -6.60 8.53 1.92
CA ASP A 26 -5.58 8.97 2.88
C ASP A 26 -6.13 8.81 4.30
N GLY A 27 -5.44 8.03 5.13
CA GLY A 27 -5.85 7.73 6.50
C GLY A 27 -4.67 7.49 7.45
N ILE A 28 -4.97 7.46 8.74
CA ILE A 28 -4.01 7.07 9.78
C ILE A 28 -4.05 5.55 9.92
N VAL A 29 -2.89 4.90 9.87
CA VAL A 29 -2.80 3.45 10.12
C VAL A 29 -3.11 3.18 11.60
N GLU A 30 -4.18 2.44 11.86
CA GLU A 30 -4.56 2.02 13.22
C GLU A 30 -4.01 0.63 13.54
N ARG A 31 -3.95 -0.25 12.55
CA ARG A 31 -3.58 -1.65 12.74
C ARG A 31 -3.00 -2.25 11.46
N VAL A 32 -2.00 -3.12 11.61
CA VAL A 32 -1.50 -3.99 10.55
C VAL A 32 -1.64 -5.42 11.01
N THR A 33 -2.32 -6.26 10.23
CA THR A 33 -2.44 -7.69 10.54
C THR A 33 -2.01 -8.55 9.37
N LEU A 34 -1.76 -9.81 9.66
CA LEU A 34 -1.50 -10.86 8.70
C LEU A 34 -2.47 -12.00 8.94
N PHE A 35 -3.17 -12.40 7.90
CA PHE A 35 -4.17 -13.46 7.93
C PHE A 35 -3.73 -14.63 7.06
N HIS A 36 -4.09 -15.83 7.50
CA HIS A 36 -4.02 -17.02 6.66
C HIS A 36 -5.34 -17.77 6.77
N GLY A 37 -6.03 -18.02 5.65
CA GLY A 37 -7.32 -18.69 5.65
C GLY A 37 -7.24 -20.19 6.02
N ARG A 38 -8.29 -20.72 6.68
CA ARG A 38 -8.38 -22.15 7.04
C ARG A 38 -8.71 -23.06 5.86
N ALA A 39 -9.72 -22.64 5.10
CA ALA A 39 -10.21 -23.35 3.92
C ALA A 39 -9.74 -22.64 2.64
N ASP A 40 -9.62 -21.32 2.72
CA ASP A 40 -9.17 -20.48 1.63
C ASP A 40 -7.65 -20.34 1.75
N GLU A 41 -6.94 -20.74 0.70
CA GLU A 41 -5.48 -20.86 0.70
C GLU A 41 -4.82 -19.49 0.42
N GLU A 42 -5.32 -18.47 1.12
CA GLU A 42 -5.00 -17.04 1.02
C GLU A 42 -4.08 -16.60 2.18
N PHE A 43 -3.23 -15.60 1.92
CA PHE A 43 -2.22 -15.12 2.86
C PHE A 43 -2.11 -13.60 2.72
N ASP A 44 -2.86 -12.91 3.57
CA ASP A 44 -3.31 -11.56 3.29
C ASP A 44 -2.81 -10.59 4.34
N TRP A 45 -2.19 -9.53 3.87
CA TRP A 45 -1.78 -8.42 4.73
C TRP A 45 -2.93 -7.43 4.78
N HIS A 46 -3.42 -7.16 5.98
CA HIS A 46 -4.45 -6.16 6.19
C HIS A 46 -3.84 -4.90 6.79
N VAL A 47 -4.14 -3.77 6.18
CA VAL A 47 -3.80 -2.45 6.73
C VAL A 47 -5.09 -1.70 7.02
N TYR A 48 -5.38 -1.50 8.29
CA TYR A 48 -6.58 -0.80 8.75
C TYR A 48 -6.31 0.70 8.84
N LEU A 49 -7.16 1.47 8.18
CA LEU A 49 -7.05 2.92 8.11
C LEU A 49 -8.15 3.56 8.93
N ARG A 50 -7.85 4.68 9.60
CA ARG A 50 -8.86 5.64 10.03
C ARG A 50 -8.86 6.82 9.08
N LEU A 51 -9.95 6.99 8.36
CA LEU A 51 -10.14 8.13 7.47
C LEU A 51 -10.42 9.41 8.28
N PRO A 52 -10.03 10.59 7.76
CA PRO A 52 -10.57 11.85 8.25
C PRO A 52 -12.11 11.87 8.13
N ASN A 53 -12.80 12.43 9.13
CA ASN A 53 -14.28 12.48 9.14
C ASN A 53 -14.85 13.07 7.85
N ALA A 54 -14.26 14.16 7.34
CA ALA A 54 -14.71 14.78 6.09
C ALA A 54 -14.62 13.84 4.87
N THR A 55 -13.61 12.97 4.83
CA THR A 55 -13.44 11.95 3.78
C THR A 55 -14.47 10.83 3.95
N ALA A 56 -14.62 10.32 5.18
CA ALA A 56 -15.58 9.27 5.49
C ALA A 56 -17.03 9.71 5.19
N ASP A 57 -17.42 10.91 5.61
CA ASP A 57 -18.75 11.49 5.38
C ASP A 57 -19.04 11.67 3.89
N ARG A 58 -18.03 12.11 3.12
CA ARG A 58 -18.13 12.27 1.66
C ARG A 58 -18.36 10.92 1.00
N LEU A 59 -17.54 9.93 1.33
CA LEU A 59 -17.64 8.58 0.78
C LEU A 59 -18.98 7.92 1.16
N GLN A 60 -19.39 8.02 2.42
CA GLN A 60 -20.67 7.51 2.90
C GLN A 60 -21.85 8.11 2.13
N ARG A 61 -21.84 9.43 1.90
CA ARG A 61 -22.89 10.13 1.14
C ARG A 61 -22.92 9.66 -0.30
N PHE A 62 -21.75 9.57 -0.95
CA PHE A 62 -21.63 9.11 -2.34
C PHE A 62 -22.14 7.67 -2.50
N LEU A 63 -21.75 6.75 -1.61
CA LEU A 63 -22.23 5.37 -1.63
C LEU A 63 -23.75 5.30 -1.49
N ARG A 64 -24.34 6.06 -0.54
CA ARG A 64 -25.81 6.11 -0.35
C ARG A 64 -26.54 6.64 -1.59
N GLN A 65 -25.99 7.67 -2.25
CA GLN A 65 -26.55 8.22 -3.48
C GLN A 65 -26.55 7.20 -4.64
N ASN A 66 -25.62 6.25 -4.62
CA ASN A 66 -25.54 5.14 -5.57
C ASN A 66 -26.28 3.88 -5.07
N GLY A 67 -27.16 4.00 -4.07
CA GLY A 67 -27.94 2.88 -3.54
C GLY A 67 -27.14 1.87 -2.71
N ILE A 68 -25.89 2.16 -2.38
CA ILE A 68 -25.01 1.29 -1.61
C ILE A 68 -25.12 1.66 -0.13
N ARG A 69 -25.51 0.69 0.69
CA ARG A 69 -25.62 0.84 2.15
C ARG A 69 -24.50 0.05 2.80
N VAL A 70 -23.66 0.75 3.55
CA VAL A 70 -22.57 0.22 4.37
C VAL A 70 -22.63 0.99 5.68
N ALA A 71 -22.36 0.32 6.80
CA ALA A 71 -22.30 0.95 8.11
C ALA A 71 -21.25 2.08 8.14
N ALA A 72 -21.57 3.21 8.78
CA ALA A 72 -20.68 4.38 8.80
C ALA A 72 -19.33 4.08 9.45
N GLU A 73 -19.29 3.17 10.42
CA GLU A 73 -18.05 2.72 11.05
C GLU A 73 -17.13 1.98 10.07
N HIS A 74 -17.68 1.15 9.17
CA HIS A 74 -16.92 0.43 8.15
C HIS A 74 -16.42 1.39 7.05
N VAL A 75 -17.19 2.43 6.73
CA VAL A 75 -16.73 3.49 5.80
C VAL A 75 -15.63 4.35 6.43
N ALA A 76 -15.73 4.67 7.71
CA ALA A 76 -14.71 5.45 8.43
C ALA A 76 -13.42 4.67 8.66
N ARG A 77 -13.52 3.34 8.69
CA ARG A 77 -12.41 2.42 8.96
C ARG A 77 -12.28 1.32 7.90
N PRO A 78 -12.05 1.66 6.63
CA PRO A 78 -11.78 0.64 5.64
C PRO A 78 -10.45 -0.02 5.95
N TYR A 79 -10.25 -1.21 5.40
CA TYR A 79 -8.92 -1.80 5.32
C TYR A 79 -8.51 -2.04 3.89
N CYS A 80 -7.22 -2.26 3.72
CA CYS A 80 -6.61 -2.66 2.47
C CYS A 80 -6.12 -4.08 2.63
N GLU A 81 -6.38 -4.92 1.63
CA GLU A 81 -5.95 -6.31 1.62
C GLU A 81 -4.92 -6.53 0.51
N LEU A 82 -3.69 -6.90 0.88
CA LEU A 82 -2.58 -7.15 -0.04
C LEU A 82 -2.28 -8.65 -0.09
N MET A 83 -2.36 -9.23 -1.30
CA MET A 83 -1.98 -10.61 -1.56
C MET A 83 -0.89 -10.68 -2.65
N LEU A 84 0.34 -10.98 -2.23
CA LEU A 84 1.47 -11.28 -3.11
C LEU A 84 1.93 -12.70 -2.79
N VAL A 85 1.87 -13.62 -3.76
CA VAL A 85 2.08 -15.07 -3.50
C VAL A 85 3.07 -15.64 -4.49
N ASP A 86 4.31 -15.89 -4.08
CA ASP A 86 5.35 -16.34 -5.00
C ASP A 86 5.40 -17.85 -5.19
N ASP A 87 5.12 -18.61 -4.15
CA ASP A 87 4.93 -20.04 -4.28
C ASP A 87 4.05 -20.63 -3.19
N ARG A 88 3.31 -21.66 -3.58
CA ARG A 88 2.43 -22.41 -2.71
C ARG A 88 2.71 -23.89 -2.92
N HIS A 89 3.37 -24.50 -1.96
CA HIS A 89 3.64 -25.94 -1.97
C HIS A 89 3.14 -26.59 -0.67
N LYS A 90 2.15 -27.49 -0.80
CA LYS A 90 1.80 -28.47 0.24
C LYS A 90 2.96 -29.47 0.33
N ARG A 91 3.83 -29.37 1.34
CA ARG A 91 4.81 -30.43 1.64
C ARG A 91 4.24 -31.37 2.71
N GLY A 92 4.45 -32.67 2.48
CA GLY A 92 3.78 -33.77 3.17
C GLY A 92 4.12 -33.92 4.65
N ILE A 93 3.31 -34.79 5.28
CA ILE A 93 3.38 -35.27 6.66
C ILE A 93 4.82 -35.67 7.01
N THR A 94 5.43 -35.01 8.00
CA THR A 94 6.57 -35.63 8.70
C THR A 94 6.00 -36.63 9.70
N TRP A 95 6.37 -37.89 9.54
CA TRP A 95 6.07 -38.96 10.49
C TRP A 95 6.94 -38.75 11.76
N PRO A 96 6.40 -38.93 12.97
CA PRO A 96 5.17 -39.65 13.30
C PRO A 96 3.88 -38.79 13.31
N PRO A 97 2.69 -39.42 13.10
CA PRO A 97 1.42 -38.76 12.82
C PRO A 97 0.82 -37.95 13.98
N TRP A 98 1.34 -38.06 15.20
CA TRP A 98 0.96 -37.20 16.33
C TRP A 98 1.80 -35.91 16.43
N GLN A 99 2.76 -35.71 15.52
CA GLN A 99 3.49 -34.46 15.31
C GLN A 99 3.11 -33.80 13.98
N ALA A 100 1.99 -34.20 13.35
CA ALA A 100 1.56 -33.70 12.05
C ALA A 100 1.19 -32.21 12.07
N SER A 101 2.20 -31.33 12.14
CA SER A 101 2.10 -29.96 11.69
C SER A 101 2.21 -30.00 10.16
N TRP A 102 1.12 -29.71 9.46
CA TRP A 102 1.20 -29.35 8.06
C TRP A 102 2.14 -28.16 7.94
N GLN A 103 3.27 -28.31 7.26
CA GLN A 103 4.15 -27.17 7.00
C GLN A 103 3.74 -26.56 5.67
N TRP A 104 2.85 -25.58 5.76
CA TRP A 104 2.64 -24.67 4.65
C TRP A 104 3.89 -23.81 4.48
N ARG A 105 4.53 -23.91 3.31
CA ARG A 105 5.52 -22.93 2.90
C ARG A 105 4.83 -21.91 2.00
N TYR A 106 4.69 -20.70 2.53
CA TYR A 106 4.34 -19.51 1.77
C TYR A 106 5.64 -18.78 1.46
N ASP A 107 6.01 -18.76 0.17
CA ASP A 107 6.96 -17.76 -0.31
C ASP A 107 6.07 -16.59 -0.76
N SER A 108 6.08 -15.48 -0.01
CA SER A 108 5.31 -14.25 -0.30
C SER A 108 6.30 -13.10 -0.39
N ALA A 109 6.03 -12.16 -1.29
CA ALA A 109 6.88 -11.01 -1.49
C ALA A 109 7.09 -10.23 -0.19
N ASP A 110 8.31 -9.72 -0.02
CA ASP A 110 8.68 -8.98 1.18
C ASP A 110 7.96 -7.63 1.27
N LEU A 111 6.85 -7.61 2.00
CA LEU A 111 6.06 -6.42 2.26
C LEU A 111 6.58 -5.59 3.44
N THR A 112 7.65 -6.02 4.11
CA THR A 112 8.10 -5.36 5.34
C THR A 112 8.66 -3.98 5.11
N ALA A 113 9.31 -3.74 3.96
CA ALA A 113 9.71 -2.41 3.56
C ALA A 113 8.48 -1.50 3.29
N ALA A 114 7.46 -2.00 2.60
CA ALA A 114 6.24 -1.26 2.28
C ALA A 114 5.40 -0.95 3.54
N LEU A 115 5.36 -1.89 4.49
CA LEU A 115 4.58 -1.79 5.73
C LEU A 115 5.40 -1.33 6.95
N ARG A 116 6.68 -1.04 6.73
CA ARG A 116 7.68 -0.68 7.75
C ARG A 116 7.71 -1.60 8.96
N LEU A 117 7.69 -2.90 8.69
CA LEU A 117 7.76 -3.94 9.70
C LEU A 117 9.22 -4.16 10.10
N SER A 118 9.48 -4.23 11.40
CA SER A 118 10.71 -4.82 11.93
C SER A 118 10.57 -6.34 11.96
N GLY A 119 11.53 -7.05 11.37
CA GLY A 119 11.64 -8.51 11.41
C GLY A 119 13.11 -8.92 11.38
N GLY A 120 13.40 -10.22 11.47
CA GLY A 120 14.77 -10.76 11.39
C GLY A 120 15.38 -10.58 10.00
N ASP A 121 16.40 -11.38 9.66
CA ASP A 121 17.08 -11.29 8.37
C ASP A 121 16.14 -11.59 7.17
N HIS A 122 14.98 -12.22 7.42
CA HIS A 122 13.97 -12.56 6.42
C HIS A 122 12.56 -12.13 6.86
N PRO A 123 12.27 -10.82 6.94
CA PRO A 123 11.14 -10.29 7.69
C PRO A 123 9.77 -10.85 7.28
N ALA A 124 9.50 -11.03 5.99
CA ALA A 124 8.21 -11.55 5.50
C ALA A 124 7.99 -13.02 5.90
N TYR A 125 9.05 -13.82 5.79
CA TYR A 125 9.03 -15.23 6.18
C TYR A 125 8.93 -15.37 7.70
N ASP A 126 9.73 -14.61 8.44
CA ASP A 126 9.81 -14.67 9.90
C ASP A 126 8.47 -14.28 10.54
N LEU A 127 7.82 -13.25 10.00
CA LEU A 127 6.49 -12.81 10.44
C LEU A 127 5.38 -13.73 9.94
N GLY A 128 5.55 -14.32 8.76
CA GLY A 128 4.52 -15.13 8.13
C GLY A 128 4.43 -16.57 8.63
N ARG A 129 5.56 -17.19 8.99
CA ARG A 129 5.61 -18.58 9.43
C ARG A 129 4.69 -18.90 10.61
N PRO A 130 4.60 -18.09 11.69
CA PRO A 130 3.65 -18.35 12.77
C PRO A 130 2.20 -18.33 12.30
N VAL A 131 1.84 -17.39 11.42
CA VAL A 131 0.47 -17.24 10.89
C VAL A 131 0.11 -18.42 9.98
N ALA A 132 1.06 -18.89 9.17
CA ALA A 132 0.88 -20.07 8.33
C ALA A 132 0.60 -21.35 9.13
N ASN A 133 1.13 -21.45 10.35
CA ASN A 133 0.94 -22.61 11.23
C ASN A 133 -0.34 -22.54 12.08
N GLU A 134 -0.96 -21.36 12.20
CA GLU A 134 -2.17 -21.10 12.98
C GLU A 134 -3.27 -20.45 12.10
N PRO A 135 -3.78 -21.15 11.07
CA PRO A 135 -4.73 -20.57 10.12
C PRO A 135 -6.09 -20.21 10.76
N GLY A 136 -6.71 -19.17 10.21
CA GLY A 136 -8.06 -18.71 10.53
C GLY A 136 -8.14 -17.55 11.50
N GLU A 137 -7.01 -17.05 11.98
CA GLU A 137 -6.96 -15.90 12.87
C GLU A 137 -6.06 -14.81 12.30
N ASN A 138 -6.46 -13.56 12.51
CA ASN A 138 -5.65 -12.40 12.18
C ASN A 138 -4.55 -12.23 13.23
N ARG A 139 -3.28 -12.30 12.81
CA ARG A 139 -2.14 -11.97 13.67
C ARG A 139 -1.90 -10.47 13.65
N ASP A 140 -1.95 -9.83 14.82
CA ASP A 140 -1.62 -8.41 14.94
C ASP A 140 -0.10 -8.18 14.87
N LEU A 141 0.32 -7.38 13.89
CA LEU A 141 1.72 -6.99 13.63
C LEU A 141 1.96 -5.50 13.88
N SER A 142 1.00 -4.80 14.50
CA SER A 142 1.05 -3.35 14.70
C SER A 142 2.24 -2.90 15.55
N THR A 143 2.69 -3.72 16.50
CA THR A 143 3.89 -3.44 17.31
C THR A 143 5.19 -3.58 16.52
N ALA A 144 5.20 -4.40 15.47
CA ALA A 144 6.32 -4.53 14.54
C ALA A 144 6.29 -3.45 13.45
N SER A 145 5.12 -2.87 13.14
CA SER A 145 4.99 -1.84 12.11
C SER A 145 5.24 -0.43 12.65
N ARG A 146 6.22 0.28 12.08
CA ARG A 146 6.36 1.72 12.35
C ARG A 146 5.17 2.52 11.86
N LEU A 147 4.47 2.09 10.79
CA LEU A 147 3.27 2.79 10.33
C LEU A 147 2.20 2.84 11.42
N ALA A 148 1.92 1.71 12.07
CA ALA A 148 0.95 1.66 13.15
C ALA A 148 1.46 2.34 14.43
N ARG A 149 2.72 2.09 14.83
CA ARG A 149 3.32 2.69 16.03
C ARG A 149 3.40 4.21 15.99
N ASP A 150 3.82 4.76 14.86
CA ASP A 150 3.95 6.21 14.69
C ASP A 150 2.58 6.87 14.47
N ARG A 151 1.50 6.07 14.31
CA ARG A 151 0.21 6.51 13.76
C ARG A 151 0.42 7.26 12.46
N GLY A 152 1.26 6.67 11.62
CA GLY A 152 1.64 7.20 10.33
C GLY A 152 0.44 7.39 9.43
N ARG A 153 0.45 8.49 8.70
CA ARG A 153 -0.49 8.75 7.62
C ARG A 153 -0.02 8.04 6.37
N ILE A 154 -0.92 7.27 5.76
CA ILE A 154 -0.69 6.57 4.50
C ILE A 154 -1.78 6.92 3.51
N ALA A 155 -1.37 7.10 2.26
CA ALA A 155 -2.28 7.16 1.14
C ALA A 155 -2.21 5.82 0.38
N MET A 156 -3.36 5.27 0.04
CA MET A 156 -3.50 4.03 -0.70
C MET A 156 -4.33 4.25 -1.95
N GLN A 157 -3.92 3.63 -3.05
CA GLN A 157 -4.65 3.61 -4.31
C GLN A 157 -5.03 2.17 -4.66
N GLY A 158 -6.22 1.96 -5.22
CA GLY A 158 -6.67 0.63 -5.66
C GLY A 158 -8.14 0.57 -6.04
N LEU A 159 -8.65 -0.65 -6.22
CA LEU A 159 -10.07 -0.90 -6.44
C LEU A 159 -10.84 -0.79 -5.12
N LEU A 160 -11.95 -0.05 -5.13
CA LEU A 160 -12.87 -0.01 -4.00
C LEU A 160 -13.88 -1.15 -4.14
N VAL A 161 -13.97 -2.02 -3.14
CA VAL A 161 -14.91 -3.14 -3.13
C VAL A 161 -15.72 -3.18 -1.83
N LEU A 162 -16.91 -3.75 -1.91
CA LEU A 162 -17.68 -4.20 -0.76
C LEU A 162 -17.49 -5.71 -0.63
N ASP A 163 -16.88 -6.16 0.47
CA ASP A 163 -17.00 -7.55 0.87
C ASP A 163 -18.39 -7.77 1.45
N THR A 164 -19.25 -8.40 0.65
CA THR A 164 -20.65 -8.63 1.00
C THR A 164 -20.82 -9.66 2.12
N ALA A 165 -19.83 -10.52 2.38
CA ALA A 165 -19.92 -11.49 3.47
C ALA A 165 -19.74 -10.84 4.83
N HIS A 166 -18.94 -9.76 4.89
CA HIS A 166 -18.61 -9.06 6.13
C HIS A 166 -19.18 -7.63 6.18
N ASP A 167 -19.96 -7.23 5.17
CA ASP A 167 -20.51 -5.88 4.97
C ASP A 167 -19.47 -4.77 5.15
N THR A 168 -18.23 -5.01 4.70
CA THR A 168 -17.07 -4.15 4.98
C THR A 168 -16.48 -3.57 3.69
N LEU A 169 -16.01 -2.33 3.79
CA LEU A 169 -15.41 -1.60 2.68
C LEU A 169 -13.90 -1.87 2.61
N GLU A 170 -13.41 -2.18 1.43
CA GLU A 170 -12.01 -2.52 1.22
C GLU A 170 -11.39 -1.83 0.01
N ILE A 171 -10.10 -1.53 0.12
CA ILE A 171 -9.25 -1.35 -1.07
C ILE A 171 -8.66 -2.72 -1.39
N HIS A 172 -9.22 -3.39 -2.40
CA HIS A 172 -8.83 -4.76 -2.74
C HIS A 172 -8.90 -5.04 -4.26
N PRO A 173 -7.78 -5.43 -4.88
CA PRO A 173 -6.44 -5.31 -4.35
C PRO A 173 -5.92 -3.86 -4.51
N PRO A 174 -4.93 -3.42 -3.72
CA PRO A 174 -4.32 -2.10 -3.90
C PRO A 174 -3.31 -2.06 -5.03
N ASP A 175 -3.17 -0.91 -5.65
CA ASP A 175 -2.25 -0.69 -6.77
C ASP A 175 -0.95 -0.07 -6.28
N SER A 176 -1.08 0.77 -5.25
CA SER A 176 0.07 1.43 -4.65
C SER A 176 -0.27 1.98 -3.27
N LEU A 177 0.77 2.17 -2.46
CA LEU A 177 0.71 2.98 -1.26
C LEU A 177 1.86 4.00 -1.24
N ALA A 178 1.64 5.11 -0.56
CA ALA A 178 2.62 6.15 -0.33
C ALA A 178 2.51 6.73 1.08
N PHE A 179 3.63 7.02 1.71
CA PHE A 179 3.67 7.74 2.98
C PHE A 179 4.96 8.55 3.13
N ALA A 180 4.90 9.59 3.96
CA ALA A 180 6.01 10.48 4.23
C ALA A 180 6.73 10.11 5.53
N MET A 181 8.03 10.41 5.59
CA MET A 181 8.92 10.22 6.71
C MET A 181 9.79 11.45 6.90
N ASP A 182 10.18 11.69 8.16
CA ASP A 182 11.22 12.65 8.48
C ASP A 182 12.64 12.09 8.21
N THR A 183 13.66 12.88 8.55
CA THR A 183 15.06 12.53 8.38
C THR A 183 15.52 11.36 9.27
N ASP A 184 14.83 11.13 10.38
CA ASP A 184 15.11 10.03 11.32
C ASP A 184 14.37 8.74 10.93
N GLY A 185 13.62 8.80 9.82
CA GLY A 185 12.81 7.70 9.35
C GLY A 185 11.65 7.41 10.31
N ARG A 186 11.07 8.41 10.99
CA ARG A 186 9.75 8.30 11.61
C ARG A 186 8.69 8.55 10.55
N THR A 187 7.62 7.77 10.53
CA THR A 187 6.50 8.03 9.62
C THR A 187 5.70 9.24 10.12
N LEU A 188 5.34 10.14 9.21
CA LEU A 188 4.63 11.36 9.52
C LEU A 188 3.12 11.13 9.59
N SER A 189 2.45 11.73 10.57
CA SER A 189 0.99 11.81 10.64
C SER A 189 0.43 13.13 10.09
N ALA A 190 1.27 14.17 10.09
CA ALA A 190 0.95 15.52 9.65
C ALA A 190 0.89 15.62 8.12
N ARG A 191 0.09 16.56 7.63
CA ARG A 191 0.01 16.95 6.21
C ARG A 191 0.88 18.19 5.92
N PRO A 192 1.19 18.49 4.65
CA PRO A 192 1.83 19.74 4.28
C PRO A 192 1.09 20.96 4.85
N GLY A 193 1.83 21.84 5.53
CA GLY A 193 1.29 23.03 6.19
C GLY A 193 0.78 22.80 7.62
N GLU A 194 0.69 21.55 8.09
CA GLU A 194 0.40 21.24 9.49
C GLU A 194 1.68 21.24 10.35
N ALA A 195 1.52 21.48 11.66
CA ALA A 195 2.62 21.34 12.60
C ALA A 195 3.17 19.91 12.57
N GLY A 196 4.49 19.78 12.40
CA GLY A 196 5.18 18.49 12.27
C GLY A 196 5.47 18.08 10.83
N TRP A 197 5.01 18.83 9.81
CA TRP A 197 5.53 18.67 8.45
C TRP A 197 6.95 19.25 8.33
N PRO A 198 7.91 18.56 7.70
CA PRO A 198 9.27 19.07 7.60
C PRO A 198 9.41 20.30 6.69
N ASP A 199 10.20 21.28 7.13
CA ASP A 199 10.50 22.49 6.35
C ASP A 199 11.62 22.34 5.32
N ARG A 200 12.54 21.41 5.57
CA ARG A 200 13.77 21.29 4.77
C ARG A 200 13.87 20.00 3.98
N THR A 201 13.40 18.89 4.53
CA THR A 201 13.62 17.58 3.94
C THR A 201 12.49 16.64 4.32
N VAL A 202 11.89 16.02 3.32
CA VAL A 202 10.88 14.97 3.48
C VAL A 202 11.28 13.78 2.63
N ARG A 203 11.17 12.58 3.21
CA ARG A 203 11.34 11.33 2.49
C ARG A 203 9.98 10.72 2.23
N TRP A 204 9.65 10.43 1.00
CA TRP A 204 8.49 9.64 0.65
C TRP A 204 8.90 8.21 0.36
N ARG A 205 8.18 7.23 0.90
CA ARG A 205 8.23 5.86 0.41
C ARG A 205 7.00 5.60 -0.44
N VAL A 206 7.21 5.05 -1.62
CA VAL A 206 6.14 4.60 -2.51
C VAL A 206 6.36 3.14 -2.85
N ALA A 207 5.32 2.34 -2.71
CA ALA A 207 5.29 0.94 -3.08
C ALA A 207 4.22 0.74 -4.15
N TRP A 208 4.55 0.07 -5.25
CA TRP A 208 3.61 -0.29 -6.31
C TRP A 208 3.46 -1.81 -6.38
N PHE A 209 2.24 -2.26 -6.64
CA PHE A 209 1.85 -3.65 -6.59
C PHE A 209 1.34 -4.11 -7.95
N ALA A 210 1.91 -5.20 -8.48
CA ALA A 210 1.21 -6.08 -9.38
C ALA A 210 0.58 -7.15 -8.49
N ASN A 211 -0.73 -7.13 -8.27
CA ASN A 211 -1.33 -8.09 -7.33
C ASN A 211 -1.36 -9.51 -7.90
N SER A 212 -1.61 -10.50 -7.05
CA SER A 212 -1.78 -11.88 -7.52
C SER A 212 -3.09 -12.02 -8.30
N GLY A 213 -3.07 -12.70 -9.45
CA GLY A 213 -4.29 -13.09 -10.17
C GLY A 213 -5.19 -14.09 -9.40
N ARG A 214 -4.77 -14.52 -8.20
CA ARG A 214 -5.55 -15.43 -7.33
C ARG A 214 -6.61 -14.73 -6.48
N HIS A 215 -6.65 -13.39 -6.48
CA HIS A 215 -7.72 -12.63 -5.85
C HIS A 215 -9.08 -13.01 -6.43
N ARG A 216 -10.12 -13.06 -5.59
CA ARG A 216 -11.49 -13.36 -6.03
C ARG A 216 -12.03 -12.32 -7.01
N VAL A 217 -11.52 -11.10 -6.94
CA VAL A 217 -11.85 -10.00 -7.86
C VAL A 217 -11.04 -10.00 -9.15
N SER A 218 -10.09 -10.93 -9.37
CA SER A 218 -9.17 -10.87 -10.51
C SER A 218 -9.84 -10.92 -11.89
N ALA A 219 -11.09 -11.39 -11.96
CA ALA A 219 -11.89 -11.38 -13.18
C ALA A 219 -12.44 -10.00 -13.56
N GLU A 220 -12.35 -9.00 -12.68
CA GLU A 220 -12.79 -7.64 -12.96
C GLU A 220 -11.93 -7.00 -14.05
N THR A 221 -12.58 -6.37 -15.05
CA THR A 221 -11.90 -5.79 -16.22
C THR A 221 -10.70 -4.90 -15.88
N PRO A 222 -10.75 -4.03 -14.85
CA PRO A 222 -9.59 -3.24 -14.46
C PRO A 222 -8.35 -4.05 -14.09
N LEU A 223 -8.50 -5.27 -13.57
CA LEU A 223 -7.40 -6.15 -13.16
C LEU A 223 -6.85 -7.01 -14.30
N GLN A 224 -7.47 -6.97 -15.48
CA GLN A 224 -7.06 -7.75 -16.65
C GLN A 224 -6.12 -6.98 -17.59
N GLN A 225 -5.71 -5.78 -17.19
CA GLN A 225 -4.86 -4.87 -17.95
C GLN A 225 -3.66 -4.41 -17.13
N GLN A 226 -2.66 -3.86 -17.83
CA GLN A 226 -1.61 -3.10 -17.15
C GLN A 226 -2.25 -1.88 -16.50
N ARG A 227 -1.74 -1.51 -15.33
CA ARG A 227 -2.25 -0.36 -14.57
C ARG A 227 -1.14 0.59 -14.24
N THR A 228 -1.39 1.86 -14.46
CA THR A 228 -0.45 2.94 -14.17
C THR A 228 -0.92 3.65 -12.92
N THR A 229 -0.06 3.70 -11.91
CA THR A 229 -0.37 4.44 -10.68
C THR A 229 0.59 5.59 -10.50
N ALA A 230 0.05 6.78 -10.37
CA ALA A 230 0.78 8.02 -10.20
C ALA A 230 0.59 8.59 -8.80
N TRP A 231 1.63 9.24 -8.28
CA TRP A 231 1.59 10.03 -7.06
C TRP A 231 2.18 11.40 -7.31
N TYR A 232 1.53 12.41 -6.76
CA TYR A 232 2.03 13.77 -6.68
C TYR A 232 2.44 14.00 -5.22
N LEU A 233 3.73 13.84 -4.94
CA LEU A 233 4.30 13.84 -3.60
C LEU A 233 4.65 15.28 -3.18
N ASP A 234 4.14 15.69 -2.02
CA ASP A 234 4.36 17.03 -1.51
C ASP A 234 5.81 17.27 -1.10
N PRO A 235 6.40 18.43 -1.44
CA PRO A 235 7.72 18.81 -0.99
C PRO A 235 7.74 19.17 0.52
N PRO A 236 8.93 19.39 1.12
CA PRO A 236 9.03 20.11 2.38
C PRO A 236 8.32 21.46 2.25
N THR A 237 7.60 21.90 3.29
CA THR A 237 6.71 23.09 3.42
C THR A 237 6.45 23.87 2.13
N PRO A 238 5.19 24.02 1.67
CA PRO A 238 4.84 24.50 0.33
C PRO A 238 5.63 25.77 -0.04
N ALA A 239 6.69 25.58 -0.82
CA ALA A 239 7.55 26.67 -1.23
C ALA A 239 6.83 27.46 -2.33
N PRO A 240 6.72 28.79 -2.24
CA PRO A 240 6.14 29.59 -3.31
C PRO A 240 6.93 29.49 -4.62
N THR A 241 8.16 28.96 -4.60
CA THR A 241 8.99 28.76 -5.79
C THR A 241 9.79 27.44 -5.73
N LEU A 242 9.75 26.67 -6.84
CA LEU A 242 10.40 25.36 -7.03
C LEU A 242 11.91 25.33 -7.31
N PRO A 243 12.63 26.41 -7.75
CA PRO A 243 14.00 26.29 -8.25
C PRO A 243 15.04 25.94 -7.17
N HIS A 244 14.59 25.62 -5.95
CA HIS A 244 15.40 25.24 -4.82
C HIS A 244 15.13 23.81 -4.33
N LEU A 245 14.56 22.92 -5.15
CA LEU A 245 14.32 21.53 -4.76
C LEU A 245 15.30 20.56 -5.43
N ASP A 246 15.91 19.70 -4.62
CA ASP A 246 16.67 18.53 -5.05
C ASP A 246 15.90 17.26 -4.76
N VAL A 247 15.98 16.28 -5.67
CA VAL A 247 15.38 14.96 -5.49
C VAL A 247 16.46 13.91 -5.66
N SER A 248 16.58 13.01 -4.69
CA SER A 248 17.32 11.77 -4.84
C SER A 248 16.37 10.59 -4.70
N THR A 249 16.50 9.62 -5.59
CA THR A 249 15.69 8.39 -5.61
C THR A 249 16.55 7.21 -5.21
N GLU A 250 16.06 6.39 -4.27
CA GLU A 250 16.73 5.19 -3.79
C GLU A 250 15.84 3.96 -4.01
N ALA A 251 16.42 2.91 -4.56
CA ALA A 251 15.76 1.61 -4.64
C ALA A 251 15.79 0.94 -3.27
N VAL A 252 14.63 0.54 -2.76
CA VAL A 252 14.56 -0.28 -1.55
C VAL A 252 14.66 -1.74 -1.98
N ARG A 253 15.70 -2.40 -1.49
CA ARG A 253 15.96 -3.83 -1.73
C ARG A 253 14.94 -4.68 -0.97
N LEU A 254 14.36 -5.67 -1.63
CA LEU A 254 13.31 -6.53 -1.09
C LEU A 254 13.72 -8.00 -1.19
N TRP A 255 13.60 -8.74 -0.09
CA TRP A 255 14.12 -10.11 -0.02
C TRP A 255 13.22 -11.15 -0.70
N ASP A 256 13.81 -12.04 -1.53
CA ASP A 256 13.14 -13.25 -2.04
C ASP A 256 13.59 -14.55 -1.38
N SER A 257 12.67 -15.19 -0.64
CA SER A 257 12.90 -16.46 0.08
C SER A 257 13.15 -17.65 -0.83
N LYS A 258 12.76 -17.60 -2.11
CA LYS A 258 12.81 -18.77 -2.99
C LYS A 258 14.11 -18.90 -3.80
N ALA A 259 14.78 -17.79 -4.06
CA ALA A 259 15.94 -17.77 -4.96
C ALA A 259 17.20 -17.16 -4.35
N GLY A 260 17.13 -16.53 -3.16
CA GLY A 260 18.20 -15.65 -2.70
C GLY A 260 18.41 -14.44 -3.63
N GLU A 261 17.42 -14.15 -4.46
CA GLU A 261 17.37 -13.01 -5.38
C GLU A 261 16.56 -11.86 -4.76
N TRP A 262 16.48 -10.72 -5.46
CA TRP A 262 15.86 -9.50 -4.97
C TRP A 262 14.60 -9.17 -5.77
N TYR A 263 13.49 -8.89 -5.08
CA TYR A 263 12.15 -8.65 -5.65
C TYR A 263 12.01 -7.36 -6.46
N ASP A 264 13.04 -6.50 -6.44
CA ASP A 264 13.01 -5.03 -6.59
C ASP A 264 12.35 -4.45 -7.87
N ARG A 265 11.96 -5.30 -8.82
CA ARG A 265 11.30 -4.96 -10.11
C ARG A 265 10.33 -6.02 -10.64
N ARG A 266 9.95 -7.01 -9.84
CA ARG A 266 9.03 -8.07 -10.30
C ARG A 266 7.65 -7.47 -10.61
N GLY A 267 7.08 -7.83 -11.75
CA GLY A 267 5.76 -7.34 -12.16
C GLY A 267 5.73 -5.86 -12.56
N VAL A 268 6.89 -5.23 -12.75
CA VAL A 268 7.01 -3.85 -13.24
C VAL A 268 7.13 -3.88 -14.76
N ALA A 269 6.24 -3.17 -15.46
CA ALA A 269 6.37 -2.93 -16.89
C ALA A 269 7.25 -1.69 -17.14
N GLU A 270 6.97 -0.60 -16.42
CA GLU A 270 7.69 0.66 -16.56
C GLU A 270 7.79 1.40 -15.22
N LEU A 271 8.93 2.06 -15.00
CA LEU A 271 9.12 3.05 -13.95
C LEU A 271 9.54 4.36 -14.60
N GLU A 272 8.68 5.36 -14.52
CA GLU A 272 9.01 6.68 -15.05
C GLU A 272 10.04 7.39 -14.16
N ALA A 273 10.86 8.23 -14.79
CA ALA A 273 11.77 9.10 -14.06
C ALA A 273 10.97 10.15 -13.26
N ALA A 274 11.29 10.29 -11.97
CA ALA A 274 10.65 11.26 -11.10
C ALA A 274 10.85 12.69 -11.63
N ARG A 275 9.78 13.48 -11.67
CA ARG A 275 9.81 14.85 -12.21
C ARG A 275 8.82 15.77 -11.51
N PHE A 276 9.10 17.06 -11.46
CA PHE A 276 8.13 18.02 -10.90
C PHE A 276 7.07 18.41 -11.93
N ALA A 277 5.80 18.14 -11.62
CA ALA A 277 4.64 18.45 -12.45
C ALA A 277 3.52 19.11 -11.63
N ALA A 278 2.62 19.84 -12.29
CA ALA A 278 1.41 20.36 -11.66
C ALA A 278 0.45 19.20 -11.38
N ASP A 279 -0.04 19.10 -10.15
CA ASP A 279 -1.08 18.15 -9.77
C ASP A 279 -2.40 18.57 -10.43
N PRO A 280 -3.07 17.68 -11.18
CA PRO A 280 -4.30 18.01 -11.89
C PRO A 280 -5.45 18.41 -10.94
N ARG A 281 -5.37 18.12 -9.64
CA ARG A 281 -6.42 18.39 -8.67
C ARG A 281 -6.46 19.84 -8.19
N ASP A 282 -5.31 20.50 -8.08
CA ASP A 282 -5.20 21.85 -7.54
C ASP A 282 -4.16 22.75 -8.23
N GLY A 283 -3.49 22.24 -9.27
CA GLY A 283 -2.46 22.94 -10.03
C GLY A 283 -1.14 23.11 -9.28
N GLN A 284 -1.03 22.67 -8.03
CA GLN A 284 0.19 22.81 -7.23
C GLN A 284 1.28 21.90 -7.77
N ARG A 285 2.50 22.42 -7.86
CA ARG A 285 3.62 21.66 -8.41
C ARG A 285 4.23 20.75 -7.36
N ARG A 286 4.19 19.44 -7.62
CA ARG A 286 4.62 18.37 -6.71
C ARG A 286 5.58 17.42 -7.44
N LEU A 287 6.26 16.55 -6.70
CA LEU A 287 7.08 15.50 -7.32
C LEU A 287 6.14 14.42 -7.86
N LEU A 288 6.02 14.32 -9.18
CA LEU A 288 5.32 13.24 -9.86
C LEU A 288 6.22 12.01 -9.92
N VAL A 289 5.69 10.90 -9.44
CA VAL A 289 6.25 9.55 -9.61
C VAL A 289 5.17 8.63 -10.11
N SER A 290 5.51 7.74 -11.03
CA SER A 290 4.58 6.77 -11.59
C SER A 290 5.27 5.46 -11.92
N ALA A 291 4.49 4.39 -11.82
CA ALA A 291 4.87 3.07 -12.28
C ALA A 291 3.70 2.46 -13.05
N THR A 292 4.03 1.75 -14.12
CA THR A 292 3.11 0.87 -14.81
C THR A 292 3.43 -0.56 -14.40
N MET A 293 2.47 -1.21 -13.76
CA MET A 293 2.59 -2.59 -13.33
C MET A 293 2.05 -3.52 -14.43
N GLN A 294 2.69 -4.68 -14.59
CA GLN A 294 2.22 -5.72 -15.51
C GLN A 294 0.84 -6.23 -15.08
N VAL A 295 0.12 -6.84 -16.03
CA VAL A 295 -1.11 -7.58 -15.72
C VAL A 295 -0.79 -8.59 -14.60
N PRO A 296 -1.60 -8.65 -13.53
CA PRO A 296 -1.51 -9.65 -12.48
C PRO A 296 -1.23 -11.06 -12.99
N GLY A 297 -0.02 -11.55 -12.76
CA GLY A 297 0.27 -12.98 -12.87
C GLY A 297 -0.15 -13.72 -11.61
N ASN A 298 -0.03 -15.05 -11.60
CA ASN A 298 -0.33 -15.86 -10.40
C ASN A 298 0.45 -15.43 -9.15
N ARG A 299 1.57 -14.75 -9.32
CA ARG A 299 2.50 -14.42 -8.24
C ARG A 299 2.49 -12.98 -7.78
N GLY A 300 1.90 -12.09 -8.57
CA GLY A 300 2.04 -10.67 -8.36
C GLY A 300 3.49 -10.16 -8.49
N GLY A 301 3.75 -9.01 -7.90
CA GLY A 301 4.98 -8.24 -7.99
C GLY A 301 4.94 -6.97 -7.14
N LEU A 302 6.12 -6.47 -6.78
CA LEU A 302 6.29 -5.35 -5.88
C LEU A 302 7.53 -4.55 -6.30
N VAL A 303 7.41 -3.23 -6.25
CA VAL A 303 8.57 -2.34 -6.30
C VAL A 303 8.42 -1.24 -5.27
N VAL A 304 9.49 -0.97 -4.54
CA VAL A 304 9.53 0.07 -3.50
C VAL A 304 10.66 1.05 -3.80
N ARG A 305 10.35 2.35 -3.70
CA ARG A 305 11.30 3.45 -3.88
C ARG A 305 11.15 4.47 -2.76
N ASP A 306 12.29 4.98 -2.31
CA ASP A 306 12.35 6.16 -1.46
C ASP A 306 12.71 7.38 -2.31
N TYR A 307 11.93 8.46 -2.17
CA TYR A 307 12.15 9.74 -2.82
C TYR A 307 12.43 10.78 -1.76
N LEU A 308 13.65 11.29 -1.75
CA LEU A 308 14.10 12.27 -0.77
C LEU A 308 14.13 13.65 -1.41
N ILE A 309 13.17 14.48 -1.01
CA ILE A 309 13.00 15.84 -1.51
C ILE A 309 13.65 16.79 -0.52
N ARG A 310 14.65 17.55 -0.96
CA ARG A 310 15.41 18.51 -0.14
C ARG A 310 15.23 19.92 -0.67
N ARG A 311 15.05 20.86 0.24
CA ARG A 311 15.15 22.28 -0.07
C ARG A 311 16.61 22.73 0.01
N ARG A 312 17.17 23.19 -1.11
CA ARG A 312 18.46 23.86 -1.17
C ARG A 312 18.41 25.14 -0.32
N PRO A 313 19.52 25.48 0.36
CA PRO A 313 19.66 26.83 0.90
C PRO A 313 19.50 27.87 -0.22
N PRO A 314 18.96 29.06 0.07
CA PRO A 314 19.02 30.15 -0.89
C PRO A 314 20.48 30.42 -1.26
N VAL A 315 20.76 30.55 -2.57
CA VAL A 315 22.08 30.96 -3.03
C VAL A 315 22.25 32.42 -2.63
N VAL A 316 23.00 32.68 -1.56
CA VAL A 316 23.43 34.04 -1.21
C VAL A 316 24.51 34.41 -2.20
N LYS A 317 24.19 35.30 -3.17
CA LYS A 317 25.24 35.93 -3.96
C LYS A 317 26.05 36.84 -3.03
N PRO A 318 27.39 36.73 -2.99
CA PRO A 318 28.21 37.73 -2.31
C PRO A 318 27.90 39.11 -2.92
N ILE A 319 27.73 40.10 -2.05
CA ILE A 319 27.63 41.51 -2.42
C ILE A 319 29.02 42.01 -2.82
#